data_AF-C9WMD7-F1
#
_entry.id   AF-C9WMD7-F1
#
_cell.length_a   1.000
_cell.length_b   1.000
_cell.length_c   1.000
_cell.angle_alpha   90.00
_cell.angle_beta   90.00
_cell.angle_gamma   90.00
#
_symmetry.space_group_name_H-M   'P 1'
#
loop_
_entity.id
_entity.type
_entity.pdbx_description
1 polymer ?
#
loop_
_entity_poly.entity_id
_entity_poly.type
_entity_poly.pdbx_seq_one_letter_code
_entity_poly.pdbx_strand_id
1 'polypeptide(L)'
;IIIFNATELLDPGNVGIDDVLDVISPFFFKHSNAITPGDFIQLAGALSLTVCPGAPKVEFVIGRPAPKGPAPDFIIPQPVNTTDELLAAFAAVGFSPAELVALLASHTAAGADDFSPPLKGIPFD
;
A
#
# COMPACT_ATOMS: atom_id res chain seq x y z
N ILE A 1 5.46 -7.57 1.32
CA ILE A 1 4.08 -8.04 1.60
C ILE A 1 3.64 -9.28 0.81
N ILE A 2 3.68 -9.35 -0.54
CA ILE A 2 3.26 -10.57 -1.28
C ILE A 2 4.07 -11.82 -0.91
N ILE A 3 5.40 -11.70 -0.75
CA ILE A 3 6.29 -12.86 -0.55
C ILE A 3 6.30 -13.34 0.91
N PHE A 4 6.32 -12.40 1.86
CA PHE A 4 6.37 -12.68 3.30
C PHE A 4 5.04 -12.31 3.99
N ASN A 5 3.91 -12.60 3.34
CA ASN A 5 2.58 -12.18 3.79
C ASN A 5 2.23 -12.73 5.19
N ALA A 6 2.58 -13.97 5.48
CA ALA A 6 2.32 -14.62 6.77
C ALA A 6 3.00 -13.92 7.95
N THR A 7 4.03 -13.11 7.69
CA THR A 7 4.68 -12.25 8.70
C THR A 7 4.15 -10.83 8.61
N GLU A 8 4.19 -10.20 7.44
CA GLU A 8 3.88 -8.78 7.29
C GLU A 8 2.39 -8.45 7.57
N LEU A 9 1.47 -9.39 7.34
CA LEU A 9 0.04 -9.21 7.66
C LEU A 9 -0.28 -9.30 9.16
N LEU A 10 0.69 -9.68 10.00
CA LEU A 10 0.54 -9.63 11.46
C LEU A 10 0.73 -8.21 12.02
N ASP A 11 1.29 -7.28 11.24
CA ASP A 11 1.41 -5.88 11.63
C ASP A 11 -0.01 -5.24 11.69
N PRO A 12 -0.40 -4.61 12.81
CA PRO A 12 -1.69 -3.92 12.92
C PRO A 12 -1.96 -2.87 11.84
N GLY A 13 -0.92 -2.28 11.25
CA GLY A 13 -1.05 -1.33 10.15
C GLY A 13 -1.42 -1.96 8.80
N ASN A 14 -1.32 -3.29 8.67
CA ASN A 14 -1.64 -4.04 7.44
C ASN A 14 -2.97 -4.80 7.51
N VAL A 15 -3.79 -4.57 8.55
CA VAL A 15 -5.12 -5.20 8.67
C VAL A 15 -5.95 -4.92 7.42
N GLY A 16 -6.54 -5.97 6.84
CA GLY A 16 -7.38 -5.91 5.63
C GLY A 16 -6.61 -6.00 4.30
N ILE A 17 -5.28 -5.96 4.30
CA ILE A 17 -4.50 -6.05 3.05
C ILE A 17 -4.52 -7.47 2.45
N ASP A 18 -4.84 -8.48 3.24
CA ASP A 18 -5.05 -9.85 2.75
C ASP A 18 -6.15 -9.94 1.70
N ASP A 19 -7.24 -9.18 1.83
CA ASP A 19 -8.36 -9.18 0.88
C ASP A 19 -7.89 -8.86 -0.57
N VAL A 20 -7.09 -7.80 -0.73
CA VAL A 20 -6.58 -7.45 -2.07
C VAL A 20 -5.49 -8.43 -2.52
N LEU A 21 -4.66 -8.94 -1.61
CA LEU A 21 -3.62 -9.90 -1.95
C LEU A 21 -4.19 -11.24 -2.41
N ASP A 22 -5.31 -11.70 -1.86
CA ASP A 22 -6.01 -12.91 -2.32
C ASP A 22 -6.50 -12.78 -3.77
N VAL A 23 -6.88 -11.56 -4.17
CA VAL A 23 -7.30 -11.27 -5.54
C VAL A 23 -6.13 -11.14 -6.51
N ILE A 24 -5.07 -10.40 -6.15
CA ILE A 24 -4.01 -10.03 -7.10
C ILE A 24 -2.82 -11.01 -7.12
N SER A 25 -2.53 -11.70 -6.01
CA SER A 25 -1.37 -12.60 -5.91
C SER A 25 -1.40 -13.76 -6.92
N PRO A 26 -2.56 -14.37 -7.28
CA PRO A 26 -2.60 -15.38 -8.33
C PRO A 26 -2.06 -14.89 -9.69
N PHE A 27 -2.29 -13.62 -10.03
CA PHE A 27 -1.74 -13.03 -11.26
C PHE A 27 -0.22 -12.87 -11.18
N PHE A 28 0.31 -12.43 -10.03
CA PHE A 28 1.75 -12.41 -9.80
C PHE A 28 2.35 -13.80 -9.98
N PHE A 29 1.82 -14.82 -9.28
CA PHE A 29 2.41 -16.17 -9.33
C PHE A 29 2.37 -16.77 -10.74
N LYS A 30 1.29 -16.52 -11.50
CA LYS A 30 1.18 -16.91 -12.91
C LYS A 30 2.26 -16.27 -13.80
N HIS A 31 2.70 -15.06 -13.47
CA HIS A 31 3.67 -14.28 -14.25
C HIS A 31 5.01 -14.08 -13.53
N SER A 32 5.30 -14.88 -12.51
CA SER A 32 6.48 -14.73 -11.64
C SER A 32 7.82 -14.94 -12.34
N ASN A 33 7.80 -15.52 -13.55
CA ASN A 33 8.96 -15.63 -14.43
C ASN A 33 9.27 -14.34 -15.22
N ALA A 34 8.34 -13.38 -15.26
CA ALA A 34 8.42 -12.17 -16.07
C ALA A 34 8.45 -10.87 -15.25
N ILE A 35 7.97 -10.89 -14.01
CA ILE A 35 7.89 -9.70 -13.15
C ILE A 35 8.25 -10.04 -11.70
N THR A 36 8.95 -9.14 -11.03
CA THR A 36 9.27 -9.30 -9.60
C THR A 36 8.05 -8.90 -8.75
N PRO A 37 7.93 -9.38 -7.49
CA PRO A 37 6.79 -9.03 -6.64
C PRO A 37 6.69 -7.53 -6.38
N GLY A 38 7.83 -6.84 -6.25
CA GLY A 38 7.84 -5.38 -6.08
C GLY A 38 7.35 -4.65 -7.34
N ASP A 39 7.79 -5.08 -8.52
CA ASP A 39 7.35 -4.48 -9.78
C ASP A 39 5.88 -4.76 -10.04
N PHE A 40 5.38 -5.94 -9.67
CA PHE A 40 3.98 -6.30 -9.80
C PHE A 40 3.06 -5.40 -8.95
N ILE A 41 3.38 -5.18 -7.67
CA ILE A 41 2.59 -4.30 -6.79
C ILE A 41 2.51 -2.88 -7.37
N GLN A 42 3.65 -2.34 -7.81
CA GLN A 42 3.69 -0.98 -8.34
C GLN A 42 2.99 -0.86 -9.70
N LEU A 43 3.05 -1.90 -10.54
CA LEU A 43 2.27 -1.96 -11.78
C LEU A 43 0.77 -2.01 -11.47
N ALA A 44 0.36 -2.85 -10.52
CA ALA A 44 -1.04 -2.98 -10.12
C ALA A 44 -1.61 -1.66 -9.58
N GLY A 45 -0.86 -0.95 -8.73
CA GLY A 45 -1.24 0.37 -8.23
C GLY A 45 -1.27 1.46 -9.30
N ALA A 46 -0.29 1.49 -10.21
CA ALA A 46 -0.31 2.44 -11.33
C ALA A 46 -1.48 2.17 -12.28
N LEU A 47 -1.79 0.88 -12.53
CA LEU A 47 -2.91 0.47 -13.36
C LEU A 47 -4.26 0.78 -12.71
N SER A 48 -4.43 0.57 -11.39
CA SER A 48 -5.69 0.85 -10.70
C SER A 48 -6.07 2.34 -10.77
N LEU A 49 -5.09 3.25 -10.71
CA LEU A 49 -5.36 4.68 -10.86
C LEU A 49 -5.89 5.04 -12.26
N THR A 50 -5.62 4.23 -13.30
CA THR A 50 -6.11 4.54 -14.66
C THR A 50 -7.63 4.43 -14.79
N VAL A 51 -8.31 3.77 -13.85
CA VAL A 51 -9.77 3.67 -13.82
C VAL A 51 -10.42 4.71 -12.89
N CYS A 52 -9.63 5.55 -12.23
CA CYS A 52 -10.10 6.65 -11.37
C CYS A 52 -10.13 7.97 -12.16
N PRO A 53 -11.30 8.53 -12.50
CA PRO A 53 -11.38 9.79 -13.22
C PRO A 53 -10.66 10.93 -12.47
N GLY A 54 -9.76 11.63 -13.16
CA GLY A 54 -8.97 12.73 -12.59
C GLY A 54 -7.64 12.30 -11.96
N ALA A 55 -7.38 11.00 -11.80
CA ALA A 55 -6.10 10.53 -11.31
C ALA A 55 -4.95 10.81 -12.32
N PRO A 56 -3.74 11.08 -11.83
CA PRO A 56 -2.59 11.27 -12.70
C PRO A 56 -2.17 9.94 -13.36
N LYS A 57 -1.52 10.04 -14.52
CA LYS A 57 -0.78 8.91 -15.10
C LYS A 57 0.54 8.75 -14.35
N VAL A 58 0.59 7.83 -13.41
CA VAL A 58 1.79 7.53 -12.61
C VAL A 58 2.84 6.87 -13.49
N GLU A 59 4.09 7.35 -13.40
CA GLU A 59 5.22 6.73 -14.07
C GLU A 59 5.49 5.35 -13.45
N PHE A 60 5.59 4.32 -14.31
CA PHE A 60 5.94 2.97 -13.89
C PHE A 60 7.34 2.60 -14.38
N VAL A 61 8.24 2.34 -13.41
CA VAL A 61 9.61 1.88 -13.65
C VAL A 61 9.74 0.46 -13.12
N ILE A 62 10.38 -0.41 -13.91
CA ILE A 62 10.68 -1.82 -13.59
C ILE A 62 12.13 -1.96 -13.10
N GLY A 63 12.42 -2.99 -12.30
CA GLY A 63 13.77 -3.31 -11.84
C GLY A 63 13.88 -3.49 -10.33
N ARG A 64 12.77 -3.62 -9.59
CA ARG A 64 12.82 -3.88 -8.14
C ARG A 64 13.34 -5.31 -7.91
N PRO A 65 14.39 -5.49 -7.10
CA PRO A 65 14.88 -6.82 -6.76
C PRO A 65 13.86 -7.59 -5.91
N ALA A 66 13.99 -8.91 -5.86
CA ALA A 66 13.21 -9.72 -4.93
C ALA A 66 13.51 -9.32 -3.47
N PRO A 67 12.51 -9.31 -2.58
CA PRO A 67 12.71 -8.98 -1.18
C PRO A 67 13.59 -10.04 -0.49
N LYS A 68 14.44 -9.61 0.44
CA LYS A 68 15.40 -10.49 1.15
C LYS A 68 14.83 -11.09 2.44
N GLY A 69 13.75 -10.52 2.97
CA GLY A 69 13.10 -10.91 4.21
C GLY A 69 11.83 -10.07 4.43
N PRO A 70 11.03 -10.40 5.45
CA PRO A 70 9.89 -9.58 5.86
C PRO A 70 10.37 -8.20 6.32
N ALA A 71 9.47 -7.22 6.23
CA ALA A 71 9.69 -5.92 6.85
C ALA A 71 9.65 -6.04 8.39
N PRO A 72 10.34 -5.15 9.14
CA PRO A 72 10.13 -5.01 10.57
C PRO A 72 8.69 -4.58 10.88
N ASP A 73 8.17 -4.98 12.04
CA ASP A 73 6.85 -4.56 12.52
C ASP A 73 6.84 -3.07 12.87
N PHE A 74 5.63 -2.49 12.87
CA PHE A 74 5.30 -1.13 13.28
C PHE A 74 5.95 -0.02 12.45
N ILE A 75 6.22 -0.30 11.17
CA ILE A 75 6.69 0.70 10.20
C ILE A 75 5.55 1.32 9.38
N ILE A 76 4.33 0.80 9.52
CA ILE A 76 3.16 1.28 8.80
C ILE A 76 2.43 2.35 9.62
N PRO A 77 2.19 3.55 9.06
CA PRO A 77 1.39 4.59 9.71
C PRO A 77 0.00 4.10 10.08
N GLN A 78 -0.45 4.43 11.30
CA GLN A 78 -1.79 4.10 11.78
C GLN A 78 -2.65 5.38 11.92
N PRO A 79 -3.98 5.27 11.79
CA PRO A 79 -4.88 6.42 11.93
C PRO A 79 -4.90 7.04 13.34
N VAL A 80 -4.37 6.32 14.34
CA VAL A 80 -4.25 6.80 15.72
C VAL A 80 -2.93 7.53 16.00
N ASN A 81 -1.97 7.51 15.07
CA ASN A 81 -0.72 8.22 15.24
C ASN A 81 -0.93 9.74 15.28
N THR A 82 -0.11 10.41 16.06
CA THR A 82 -0.07 11.88 16.09
C THR A 82 0.56 12.43 14.80
N THR A 83 0.27 13.68 14.47
CA THR A 83 0.88 14.33 13.30
C THR A 83 2.41 14.32 13.36
N ASP A 84 3.00 14.54 14.53
CA ASP A 84 4.46 14.53 14.69
C ASP A 84 5.07 13.14 14.44
N GLU A 85 4.40 12.07 14.88
CA GLU A 85 4.80 10.69 14.59
C GLU A 85 4.75 10.39 13.09
N LEU A 86 3.68 10.82 12.41
CA LEU A 86 3.54 10.64 10.96
C LEU A 86 4.63 11.41 10.19
N LEU A 87 4.87 12.66 10.56
CA LEU A 87 5.92 13.48 9.94
C LEU A 87 7.31 12.87 10.17
N ALA A 88 7.60 12.36 11.37
CA ALA A 88 8.85 11.71 11.68
C ALA A 88 9.05 10.40 10.88
N ALA A 89 8.00 9.58 10.78
CA ALA A 89 8.04 8.33 10.02
C ALA A 89 8.33 8.56 8.53
N PHE A 90 7.64 9.53 7.90
CA PHE A 90 7.86 9.87 6.49
C PHE A 90 9.20 10.57 6.26
N ALA A 91 9.66 11.41 7.18
CA ALA A 91 11.00 12.00 7.11
C ALA A 91 12.11 10.92 7.16
N ALA A 92 11.92 9.85 7.95
CA ALA A 92 12.89 8.75 8.03
C ALA A 92 13.07 7.98 6.70
N VAL A 93 12.07 8.03 5.81
CA VAL A 93 12.12 7.47 4.45
C VAL A 93 12.29 8.53 3.35
N GLY A 94 12.64 9.76 3.73
CA GLY A 94 13.06 10.82 2.81
C GLY A 94 11.94 11.69 2.24
N PHE A 95 10.74 11.67 2.82
CA PHE A 95 9.62 12.51 2.39
C PHE A 95 9.49 13.77 3.24
N SER A 96 9.16 14.87 2.57
CA SER A 96 8.78 16.14 3.21
C SER A 96 7.32 16.13 3.69
N PRO A 97 6.94 17.06 4.60
CA PRO A 97 5.54 17.21 5.01
C PRO A 97 4.58 17.46 3.84
N ALA A 98 5.03 18.21 2.82
CA ALA A 98 4.22 18.49 1.64
C ALA A 98 3.97 17.24 0.80
N GLU A 99 4.97 16.36 0.69
CA GLU A 99 4.79 15.09 -0.04
C GLU A 99 3.93 14.09 0.75
N LEU A 100 4.02 14.06 2.09
CA LEU A 100 3.06 13.29 2.90
C LEU A 100 1.61 13.73 2.61
N VAL A 101 1.33 15.04 2.64
CA VAL A 101 0.00 15.56 2.33
C VAL A 101 -0.40 15.21 0.89
N ALA A 102 0.51 15.28 -0.07
CA ALA A 102 0.24 14.88 -1.45
C ALA A 102 -0.10 13.38 -1.58
N LEU A 103 0.57 12.50 -0.82
CA LEU A 103 0.28 11.05 -0.82
C LEU A 103 -1.08 10.72 -0.18
N LEU A 104 -1.55 11.52 0.78
CA LEU A 104 -2.88 11.39 1.36
C LEU A 104 -4.02 11.71 0.37
N ALA A 105 -3.72 12.29 -0.80
CA ALA A 105 -4.70 12.44 -1.87
C ALA A 105 -5.27 11.09 -2.34
N SER A 106 -4.58 9.98 -2.08
CA SER A 106 -5.11 8.62 -2.31
C SER A 106 -6.43 8.37 -1.56
N HIS A 107 -6.71 9.09 -0.46
CA HIS A 107 -7.95 8.97 0.29
C HIS A 107 -9.18 9.49 -0.46
N THR A 108 -9.02 10.22 -1.58
CA THR A 108 -10.16 10.60 -2.46
C THR A 108 -10.73 9.42 -3.26
N ALA A 109 -10.05 8.28 -3.24
CA ALA A 109 -10.46 7.05 -3.89
C ALA A 109 -10.24 5.85 -2.95
N ALA A 110 -10.69 5.99 -1.69
CA ALA A 110 -10.53 4.97 -0.67
C ALA A 110 -11.74 4.90 0.28
N GLY A 111 -11.85 3.77 0.98
CA GLY A 111 -12.79 3.57 2.08
C GLY A 111 -12.21 2.67 3.15
N ALA A 112 -12.90 2.58 4.29
CA ALA A 112 -12.48 1.80 5.45
C ALA A 112 -13.40 0.58 5.68
N ASP A 113 -12.78 -0.58 5.86
CA ASP A 113 -13.45 -1.86 6.16
C ASP A 113 -13.26 -2.33 7.61
N ASP A 114 -12.10 -2.05 8.22
CA ASP A 114 -11.70 -2.69 9.48
C ASP A 114 -11.62 -1.75 10.69
N PHE A 115 -11.73 -0.44 10.48
CA PHE A 115 -11.57 0.55 11.56
C PHE A 115 -12.82 0.68 12.46
N SER A 116 -14.02 0.48 11.92
CA SER A 116 -15.27 0.61 12.68
C SER A 116 -16.24 -0.57 12.44
N PRO A 117 -15.90 -1.79 12.90
CA PRO A 117 -16.80 -2.92 12.76
C PRO A 117 -18.17 -2.65 13.41
N PRO A 118 -19.29 -3.07 12.78
CA PRO A 118 -19.38 -3.94 11.61
C PRO A 118 -19.45 -3.19 10.26
N LEU A 119 -19.18 -1.88 10.22
CA LEU A 119 -19.26 -1.08 9.00
C LEU A 119 -18.11 -1.45 8.06
N LYS A 120 -18.45 -1.61 6.77
CA LYS A 120 -17.51 -1.91 5.69
C LYS A 120 -17.73 -0.96 4.51
N GLY A 121 -16.68 -0.64 3.77
CA GLY A 121 -16.70 0.22 2.59
C GLY A 121 -17.08 1.66 2.89
N ILE A 122 -16.75 2.17 4.08
CA ILE A 122 -17.09 3.55 4.45
C ILE A 122 -16.14 4.51 3.71
N PRO A 123 -16.62 5.33 2.76
CA PRO A 123 -15.76 6.21 1.97
C PRO A 123 -15.18 7.33 2.85
N PHE A 124 -14.03 7.86 2.46
CA PHE A 124 -13.42 9.00 3.14
C PHE A 124 -13.92 10.36 2.62
N ASP A 125 -14.51 10.44 1.42
CA ASP A 125 -15.15 11.64 0.84
C ASP A 125 -16.48 11.36 0.13
#